data_AF-A0A920M7F1-F1
#
_entry.id   AF-A0A920M7F1-F1
#
_cell.length_a   1.000
_cell.length_b   1.000
_cell.length_c   1.000
_cell.angle_alpha   90.00
_cell.angle_beta   90.00
_cell.angle_gamma   90.00
#
_symmetry.space_group_name_H-M   'P 1'
#
loop_
_entity.id
_entity.type
_entity.pdbx_description
1 polymer ?
#
loop_
_entity_poly.entity_id
_entity_poly.type
_entity_poly.pdbx_seq_one_letter_code
_entity_poly.pdbx_strand_id
1 'polypeptide(L)'
;MAKANTEKMIYKAAEEDGSFEAVSINPLHVIGPLMSENHNQFFSWQFFVWQLLKGVNFGVWNEKQLRPDRMLWNMVDVRDVARAHRLGTESNNASNGSRYILSATDRTERCSPGSFKPS
;
A
#
# COMPACT_ATOMS: atom_id res chain seq x y z
N MET A 1 -14.29 1.48 -4.58
CA MET A 1 -14.70 0.19 -5.18
C MET A 1 -13.96 -0.16 -6.47
N ALA A 2 -13.53 0.81 -7.30
CA ALA A 2 -12.86 0.53 -8.57
C ALA A 2 -11.70 -0.49 -8.49
N LYS A 3 -10.73 -0.30 -7.58
CA LYS A 3 -9.56 -1.19 -7.45
C LYS A 3 -9.92 -2.66 -7.17
N ALA A 4 -10.88 -2.93 -6.29
CA ALA A 4 -11.31 -4.29 -5.95
C ALA A 4 -12.06 -4.96 -7.11
N ASN A 5 -12.78 -4.18 -7.92
CA ASN A 5 -13.42 -4.69 -9.13
C ASN A 5 -12.39 -4.99 -10.22
N THR A 6 -11.37 -4.13 -10.36
CA THR A 6 -10.25 -4.35 -11.28
C THR A 6 -9.47 -5.63 -10.94
N GLU A 7 -9.22 -5.89 -9.65
CA GLU A 7 -8.61 -7.15 -9.17
C GLU A 7 -9.37 -8.37 -9.69
N LYS A 8 -10.70 -8.41 -9.51
CA LYS A 8 -11.53 -9.52 -10.00
C LYS A 8 -11.58 -9.61 -11.52
N MET A 9 -11.60 -8.45 -12.19
CA MET A 9 -11.63 -8.37 -13.65
C MET A 9 -10.37 -8.98 -14.26
N ILE A 10 -9.20 -8.67 -13.70
CA ILE A 10 -7.94 -9.16 -14.26
C ILE A 10 -7.73 -10.66 -14.01
N TYR A 11 -8.19 -11.19 -12.87
CA TYR A 11 -8.19 -12.63 -12.61
C TYR A 11 -9.04 -13.39 -13.63
N LYS A 12 -10.23 -12.85 -13.94
CA LYS A 12 -11.11 -13.43 -14.95
C LYS A 12 -10.47 -13.38 -16.34
N ALA A 13 -9.85 -12.26 -16.71
CA ALA A 13 -9.17 -12.12 -17.99
C ALA A 13 -8.00 -13.11 -18.14
N ALA A 14 -7.21 -13.31 -17.08
CA ALA A 14 -6.14 -14.29 -17.05
C ALA A 14 -6.65 -15.73 -17.20
N GLU A 15 -7.76 -16.06 -16.52
CA GLU A 15 -8.40 -17.37 -16.62
C GLU A 15 -8.93 -17.66 -18.03
N GLU A 16 -9.57 -16.67 -18.67
CA GLU A 16 -10.14 -16.81 -20.02
C GLU A 16 -9.06 -16.88 -21.11
N ASP A 17 -7.94 -16.18 -20.92
CA ASP A 17 -6.84 -16.12 -21.88
C ASP A 17 -5.89 -17.33 -21.76
N GLY A 18 -5.57 -17.74 -20.54
CA GLY A 18 -4.72 -18.90 -20.25
C GLY A 18 -3.23 -18.73 -20.57
N SER A 19 -2.79 -17.60 -21.15
CA SER A 19 -1.36 -17.36 -21.46
C SER A 19 -0.61 -16.61 -20.36
N PHE A 20 -1.32 -16.05 -19.38
CA PHE A 20 -0.73 -15.35 -18.24
C PHE A 20 -1.51 -15.61 -16.95
N GLU A 21 -0.83 -15.42 -15.82
CA GLU A 21 -1.45 -15.45 -14.50
C GLU A 21 -1.53 -14.04 -13.93
N ALA A 22 -2.61 -13.75 -13.21
CA ALA A 22 -2.77 -12.48 -12.52
C ALA A 22 -2.66 -12.68 -10.99
N VAL A 23 -1.71 -11.98 -10.39
CA VAL A 23 -1.44 -11.99 -8.94
C VAL A 23 -1.59 -10.57 -8.40
N SER A 24 -2.26 -10.40 -7.26
CA SER A 24 -2.42 -9.09 -6.63
C SER A 24 -1.60 -8.93 -5.37
N ILE A 25 -0.92 -7.80 -5.29
CA ILE A 25 -0.20 -7.34 -4.10
C ILE A 25 -0.91 -6.09 -3.60
N ASN A 26 -1.48 -6.18 -2.41
CA ASN A 26 -2.22 -5.11 -1.76
C ASN A 26 -1.40 -4.59 -0.57
N PRO A 27 -0.51 -3.60 -0.80
CA PRO A 27 0.15 -2.92 0.29
C PRO A 27 -0.84 -2.02 1.03
N LEU A 28 -0.62 -1.85 2.33
CA LEU A 28 -1.26 -0.78 3.10
C LEU A 28 -0.63 0.57 2.73
N HIS A 29 -0.42 1.47 3.69
CA HIS A 29 0.06 2.82 3.37
C HIS A 29 1.54 2.81 2.99
N VAL A 30 1.82 2.98 1.71
CA VAL A 30 3.19 2.97 1.18
C VAL A 30 3.89 4.31 1.43
N ILE A 31 5.09 4.26 2.00
CA ILE A 31 5.94 5.41 2.30
C ILE A 31 7.37 5.17 1.78
N GLY A 32 8.01 6.19 1.23
CA GLY A 32 9.38 6.09 0.74
C GLY A 32 9.92 7.36 0.08
N PRO A 33 11.17 7.35 -0.40
CA PRO A 33 11.86 8.55 -0.89
C PRO A 33 11.36 9.08 -2.23
N LEU A 34 10.63 8.29 -3.03
CA LEU A 34 10.15 8.70 -4.35
C LEU A 34 8.73 9.27 -4.24
N MET A 35 8.62 10.59 -4.09
CA MET A 35 7.35 11.29 -3.97
C MET A 35 7.27 12.42 -5.01
N SER A 36 6.69 12.15 -6.17
CA SER A 36 6.33 13.20 -7.15
C SER A 36 5.17 14.08 -6.65
N GLU A 37 4.94 15.24 -7.27
CA GLU A 37 3.85 16.17 -6.92
C GLU A 37 2.48 15.49 -6.85
N ASN A 38 2.23 14.52 -7.74
CA ASN A 38 0.97 13.78 -7.78
C ASN A 38 0.71 12.95 -6.51
N HIS A 39 1.73 12.68 -5.71
CA HIS A 39 1.57 11.97 -4.45
C HIS A 39 1.20 12.87 -3.27
N ASN A 40 1.29 14.19 -3.41
CA ASN A 40 0.81 15.14 -2.41
C ASN A 40 -0.71 15.37 -2.52
N GLN A 41 -1.48 14.28 -2.53
CA GLN A 41 -2.93 14.37 -2.60
C GLN A 41 -3.52 14.74 -1.24
N PHE A 42 -4.64 15.45 -1.23
CA PHE A 42 -5.37 15.75 0.01
C PHE A 42 -5.67 14.44 0.76
N PHE A 43 -5.34 14.40 2.06
CA PHE A 43 -5.38 13.21 2.94
C PHE A 43 -4.35 12.10 2.70
N SER A 44 -3.40 12.28 1.80
CA SER A 44 -2.24 11.39 1.71
C SER A 44 -1.32 11.54 2.93
N TRP A 45 -0.49 10.54 3.22
CA TRP A 45 0.53 10.65 4.26
C TRP A 45 1.55 11.76 3.94
N GLN A 46 1.84 11.95 2.67
CA GLN A 46 2.72 12.99 2.13
C GLN A 46 2.20 14.38 2.49
N PHE A 47 0.89 14.58 2.29
CA PHE A 47 0.21 15.81 2.67
C PHE A 47 0.32 16.07 4.17
N PHE A 48 0.15 15.04 5.00
CA PHE A 48 0.29 15.19 6.45
C PHE A 48 1.73 15.43 6.91
N VAL A 49 2.71 14.74 6.34
CA VAL A 49 4.14 15.00 6.61
C VAL A 49 4.48 16.44 6.23
N TRP A 50 4.02 16.93 5.09
CA TRP A 50 4.21 18.31 4.67
C TRP A 50 3.57 19.32 5.62
N GLN A 51 2.36 19.06 6.12
CA GLN A 51 1.71 19.90 7.13
C GLN A 51 2.51 19.94 8.44
N LEU A 52 2.97 18.78 8.91
CA LEU A 52 3.79 18.68 10.12
C LEU A 52 5.10 19.45 9.98
N LEU A 53 5.76 19.39 8.82
CA LEU A 53 6.96 20.18 8.52
C LEU A 53 6.71 21.70 8.53
N LYS A 54 5.45 22.13 8.35
CA LYS A 54 5.03 23.54 8.48
C LYS A 54 4.58 23.92 9.90
N GLY A 55 4.68 23.01 10.86
CA GLY A 55 4.21 23.23 12.23
C GLY A 55 2.71 23.11 12.41
N VAL A 56 1.98 22.56 11.43
CA VAL A 56 0.55 22.28 11.54
C VAL A 56 0.35 20.89 12.14
N ASN A 57 -0.46 20.79 13.20
CA ASN A 57 -0.75 19.52 13.84
C ASN A 57 -1.42 18.53 12.88
N PHE A 58 -1.12 17.25 13.07
CA PHE A 58 -1.73 16.17 12.29
C PHE A 58 -3.26 16.22 12.36
N GLY A 59 -3.92 15.96 11.22
CA GLY A 59 -5.37 15.92 11.15
C GLY A 59 -6.05 17.28 11.20
N VAL A 60 -5.32 18.38 11.39
CA VAL A 60 -5.86 19.74 11.28
C VAL A 60 -5.81 20.21 9.82
N TRP A 61 -6.86 20.88 9.37
CA TRP A 61 -6.91 21.59 8.10
C TRP A 61 -7.87 22.77 8.22
N ASN A 62 -7.48 23.95 7.74
CA ASN A 62 -8.27 25.19 7.87
C ASN A 62 -8.81 25.39 9.29
N GLU A 63 -7.94 25.25 10.30
CA GLU A 63 -8.26 25.44 11.73
C GLU A 63 -9.29 24.45 12.30
N LYS A 64 -9.64 23.40 11.55
CA LYS A 64 -10.57 22.34 11.98
C LYS A 64 -9.86 21.01 12.12
N GLN A 65 -10.15 20.29 13.20
CA GLN A 65 -9.73 18.90 13.38
C GLN A 65 -10.56 18.00 12.46
N LEU A 66 -9.98 17.54 11.35
CA LEU A 66 -10.61 16.62 10.42
C LEU A 66 -10.42 15.15 10.80
N ARG A 67 -9.38 14.84 11.58
CA ARG A 67 -9.05 13.47 12.01
C ARG A 67 -8.48 13.46 13.42
N PRO A 68 -8.52 12.35 14.16
CA PRO A 68 -7.81 12.25 15.43
C PRO A 68 -6.32 12.59 15.28
N ASP A 69 -5.70 13.03 16.37
CA ASP A 69 -4.27 13.37 16.47
C ASP A 69 -3.35 12.15 16.29
N ARG A 70 -3.91 10.95 16.31
CA ARG A 70 -3.23 9.66 16.09
C ARG A 70 -3.86 8.89 14.95
N MET A 71 -3.02 8.22 14.17
CA MET A 71 -3.45 7.23 13.18
C MET A 71 -2.79 5.88 13.43
N LEU A 72 -3.65 4.87 13.67
CA LEU A 72 -3.25 3.48 13.89
C LEU A 72 -3.26 2.69 12.58
N TRP A 73 -2.70 3.28 11.52
CA TRP A 73 -2.64 2.63 10.21
C TRP A 73 -1.28 1.97 10.02
N ASN A 74 -1.29 0.75 9.52
CA ASN A 74 -0.05 0.07 9.19
C ASN A 74 0.60 0.75 7.97
N MET A 75 1.91 0.93 8.06
CA MET A 75 2.74 1.56 7.03
C MET A 75 3.69 0.54 6.42
N VAL A 76 3.96 0.69 5.13
CA VAL A 76 4.85 -0.21 4.38
C VAL A 76 5.90 0.62 3.68
N ASP A 77 7.17 0.23 3.83
CA ASP A 77 8.25 0.86 3.09
C ASP A 77 8.16 0.51 1.60
N VAL A 78 8.34 1.50 0.72
CA VAL A 78 8.32 1.30 -0.75
C VAL A 78 9.31 0.23 -1.22
N ARG A 79 10.42 0.02 -0.51
CA ARG A 79 11.41 -1.01 -0.82
C ARG A 79 10.85 -2.41 -0.57
N ASP A 80 10.01 -2.58 0.45
CA ASP A 80 9.34 -3.85 0.70
C ASP A 80 8.26 -4.11 -0.35
N VAL A 81 7.55 -3.06 -0.79
CA VAL A 81 6.62 -3.17 -1.92
C VAL A 81 7.35 -3.63 -3.19
N ALA A 82 8.47 -3.00 -3.54
CA ALA A 82 9.27 -3.39 -4.68
C ALA A 82 9.78 -4.84 -4.56
N ARG A 83 10.25 -5.24 -3.37
CA ARG A 83 10.67 -6.62 -3.09
C ARG A 83 9.51 -7.60 -3.28
N ALA A 84 8.32 -7.28 -2.77
CA ALA A 84 7.16 -8.14 -2.91
C ALA A 84 6.73 -8.34 -4.36
N HIS A 85 6.79 -7.29 -5.19
CA HIS A 85 6.51 -7.41 -6.63
C HIS A 85 7.52 -8.34 -7.30
N ARG A 86 8.83 -8.14 -7.05
CA ARG A 86 9.87 -9.02 -7.59
C ARG A 86 9.65 -10.48 -7.17
N LEU A 87 9.39 -10.72 -5.89
CA LEU A 87 9.13 -12.06 -5.36
C LEU A 87 7.86 -12.66 -5.95
N GLY A 88 6.79 -11.88 -6.12
CA GLY A 88 5.56 -12.34 -6.75
C GLY A 88 5.77 -12.82 -8.18
N THR A 89 6.58 -12.11 -8.96
CA THR A 89 6.92 -12.49 -10.35
C THR A 89 7.85 -13.72 -10.42
N GLU A 90 8.75 -13.88 -9.45
CA GLU A 90 9.71 -15.00 -9.40
C GLU A 90 9.16 -16.23 -8.65
N SER A 91 7.96 -16.17 -8.10
CA SER A 91 7.41 -17.19 -7.19
C SER A 91 6.75 -18.32 -7.95
N ASN A 92 7.20 -19.56 -7.68
CA ASN A 92 6.50 -20.77 -8.12
C ASN A 92 5.28 -21.13 -7.26
N ASN A 93 5.02 -20.38 -6.19
CA ASN A 93 3.92 -20.59 -5.24
C ASN A 93 2.72 -19.68 -5.51
N ALA A 94 2.89 -18.66 -6.34
CA ALA A 94 1.82 -17.76 -6.72
C ALA A 94 1.20 -18.29 -8.01
N SER A 95 -0.12 -18.37 -8.05
CA SER A 95 -0.90 -18.73 -9.23
C SER A 95 -1.95 -17.66 -9.54
N ASN A 96 -2.64 -17.77 -10.67
CA ASN A 96 -3.77 -16.90 -10.99
C ASN A 96 -4.74 -16.76 -9.80
N GLY A 97 -5.13 -15.51 -9.49
CA GLY A 97 -6.00 -15.18 -8.36
C GLY A 97 -5.31 -15.07 -7.00
N SER A 98 -4.02 -15.38 -6.90
CA SER A 98 -3.26 -15.25 -5.64
C SER A 98 -3.26 -13.81 -5.14
N ARG A 99 -3.51 -13.65 -3.84
CA ARG A 99 -3.65 -12.33 -3.21
C ARG A 99 -2.77 -12.24 -1.97
N TYR A 100 -1.94 -11.19 -1.93
CA TYR A 100 -1.00 -10.96 -0.85
C TYR A 100 -1.23 -9.59 -0.22
N ILE A 101 -1.33 -9.56 1.11
CA ILE A 101 -1.43 -8.33 1.88
C ILE A 101 -0.03 -7.95 2.35
N LEU A 102 0.42 -6.75 2.02
CA LEU A 102 1.71 -6.25 2.46
C LEU A 102 1.51 -5.30 3.65
N SER A 103 2.00 -5.72 4.81
CA SER A 103 1.88 -5.02 6.08
C SER A 103 3.21 -5.12 6.82
N ALA A 104 3.61 -4.06 7.53
CA ALA A 104 4.64 -4.17 8.55
C ALA A 104 4.18 -5.18 9.61
N THR A 105 5.08 -6.07 9.98
CA THR A 105 4.84 -7.26 10.81
C THR A 105 5.17 -7.05 12.27
N ASP A 106 5.72 -5.89 12.60
CA ASP A 106 6.23 -5.64 13.91
C ASP A 106 5.05 -5.38 14.87
N ARG A 107 5.10 -5.99 16.05
CA ARG A 107 4.10 -5.76 17.10
C ARG A 107 4.28 -4.40 17.77
N THR A 108 5.23 -3.59 17.32
CA THR A 108 5.64 -2.32 17.91
C THR A 108 5.37 -1.10 17.03
N GLU A 109 4.65 -1.26 15.91
CA GLU A 109 4.31 -0.21 14.93
C GLU A 109 5.51 0.53 14.29
N ARG A 110 6.71 -0.04 14.39
CA ARG A 110 7.98 0.44 13.86
C ARG A 110 8.29 -0.24 12.53
N CYS A 111 8.42 0.57 11.48
CA CYS A 111 8.69 0.13 10.11
C CYS A 111 9.82 -0.93 10.07
N SER A 112 9.42 -2.19 9.89
CA SER A 112 10.26 -3.38 9.84
C SER A 112 9.97 -4.11 8.53
N PRO A 113 10.94 -4.84 7.94
CA PRO A 113 10.75 -5.49 6.66
C PRO A 113 9.52 -6.40 6.67
N GLY A 114 8.50 -6.03 5.89
CA GLY A 114 7.20 -6.70 5.88
C GLY A 114 7.31 -8.17 5.45
N SER A 115 6.58 -9.07 6.12
CA SER A 115 6.48 -10.47 5.69
C SER A 115 5.41 -10.61 4.61
N PHE A 116 5.78 -11.24 3.51
CA PHE A 116 4.84 -11.72 2.50
C PHE A 116 4.07 -12.91 3.07
N LYS A 117 2.76 -12.75 3.33
CA LYS A 117 1.89 -13.85 3.76
C LYS A 117 0.71 -14.00 2.79
N PRO A 118 0.39 -15.24 2.36
CA PRO A 118 -0.86 -15.50 1.65
C PRO A 118 -2.04 -15.24 2.58
N SER A 119 -3.13 -14.68 2.04
CA SER A 119 -4.40 -14.47 2.74
C SER A 119 -5.30 -15.70 2.69
#